data_AF-A0A1V9YVP0-F1
#
_entry.id   AF-A0A1V9YVP0-F1
#
_cell.length_a   1.000
_cell.length_b   1.000
_cell.length_c   1.000
_cell.angle_alpha   90.00
_cell.angle_beta   90.00
_cell.angle_gamma   90.00
#
_symmetry.space_group_name_H-M   'P 1'
#
loop_
_entity.id
_entity.type
_entity.pdbx_description
1 polymer ?
#
loop_
_entity_poly.entity_id
_entity_poly.type
_entity_poly.pdbx_seq_one_letter_code
_entity_poly.pdbx_strand_id
1 'polypeptide(L)'
;MTLPLLDATSVIATAKHLIISSNYLQVDSARATVFSTLEQYAMDPSSIGLWLAFAELEMELRQFKQATKVFEMAIAKWPASIELWKRYVSFCLDREKFSNAKKLVMRALDLVASSEHESLWSLLTACPATQGDVESLRGQRKANTTTTASVPVPARVSKFDIVAKPEPIPEMKYFEDIPMTLPVIPECKYLLFDPVDPNVNVPAPVLQMLSELLRDNNEHVVVDMALDQRKQDIATLYRWQDLIGMQMKEGSDLCQRHHSTPDDESKAPRELIERQTLHLQQRNEFTSRCTMAQQQFIDVQGMTRKSILLAQQRALQDLRIPLMLVTEDPEMIAQQRKMTALIMEAETVWRVQNPRPVEVPKPAPASYDRYSSR
;
A
#
# COMPACT_ATOMS: atom_id res chain seq x y z
N MET A 1 -8.22 30.50 -32.43
CA MET A 1 -9.17 29.37 -32.50
C MET A 1 -9.56 29.02 -31.08
N THR A 2 -10.84 29.18 -30.73
CA THR A 2 -11.37 28.72 -29.44
C THR A 2 -11.36 27.20 -29.44
N LEU A 3 -10.63 26.57 -28.51
CA LEU A 3 -10.65 25.12 -28.33
C LEU A 3 -12.10 24.67 -28.00
N PRO A 4 -12.54 23.50 -28.47
CA PRO A 4 -13.84 22.96 -28.12
C PRO A 4 -13.97 22.76 -26.59
N LEU A 5 -15.20 22.71 -26.08
CA LEU A 5 -15.44 22.46 -24.66
C LEU A 5 -14.87 21.08 -24.28
N LEU A 6 -14.03 21.03 -23.25
CA LEU A 6 -13.43 19.79 -22.76
C LEU A 6 -14.49 18.92 -22.05
N ASP A 7 -14.79 17.75 -22.62
CA ASP A 7 -15.59 16.71 -21.96
C ASP A 7 -14.68 15.67 -21.30
N ALA A 8 -14.36 15.91 -20.02
CA ALA A 8 -13.52 15.03 -19.23
C ALA A 8 -14.11 13.61 -19.11
N THR A 9 -15.44 13.48 -19.05
CA THR A 9 -16.13 12.21 -18.88
C THR A 9 -15.98 11.35 -20.13
N SER A 10 -16.19 11.92 -21.32
CA SER A 10 -16.02 11.19 -22.58
C SER A 10 -14.58 10.75 -22.81
N VAL A 11 -13.60 11.60 -22.50
CA VAL A 11 -12.17 11.28 -22.63
C VAL A 11 -11.80 10.09 -21.75
N ILE A 12 -12.18 10.12 -20.48
CA ILE A 12 -11.91 9.02 -19.54
C ILE A 12 -12.71 7.75 -19.88
N ALA A 13 -13.95 7.88 -20.33
CA ALA A 13 -14.75 6.73 -20.79
C ALA A 13 -14.08 6.04 -21.99
N THR A 14 -13.55 6.81 -22.93
CA THR A 14 -12.82 6.27 -24.10
C THR A 14 -11.54 5.57 -23.67
N ALA A 15 -10.75 6.19 -22.78
CA ALA A 15 -9.54 5.57 -22.23
C ALA A 15 -9.85 4.29 -21.46
N LYS A 16 -10.88 4.30 -20.60
CA LYS A 16 -11.35 3.13 -19.84
C LYS A 16 -11.84 2.03 -20.77
N HIS A 17 -12.63 2.36 -21.79
CA HIS A 17 -13.09 1.40 -22.79
C HIS A 17 -11.89 0.77 -23.51
N LEU A 18 -10.92 1.57 -23.97
CA LEU A 18 -9.71 1.07 -24.62
C LEU A 18 -8.92 0.12 -23.72
N ILE A 19 -8.75 0.48 -22.44
CA ILE A 19 -8.09 -0.37 -21.45
C ILE A 19 -8.81 -1.70 -21.30
N ILE A 20 -10.14 -1.68 -21.12
CA ILE A 20 -10.92 -2.90 -20.89
C ILE A 20 -11.00 -3.75 -22.18
N SER A 21 -11.31 -3.14 -23.33
CA SER A 21 -11.48 -3.84 -24.60
C SER A 21 -10.17 -4.41 -25.14
N SER A 22 -9.03 -3.78 -24.83
CA SER A 22 -7.70 -4.31 -25.15
C SER A 22 -7.18 -5.32 -24.13
N ASN A 23 -7.99 -5.68 -23.12
CA ASN A 23 -7.57 -6.49 -21.98
C ASN A 23 -6.25 -5.97 -21.38
N TYR A 24 -6.21 -4.67 -21.09
CA TYR A 24 -5.10 -3.96 -20.46
C TYR A 24 -3.80 -3.92 -21.28
N LEU A 25 -3.80 -4.33 -22.55
CA LEU A 25 -2.61 -4.24 -23.43
C LEU A 25 -2.30 -2.80 -23.87
N GLN A 26 -3.31 -1.94 -23.93
CA GLN A 26 -3.16 -0.57 -24.42
C GLN A 26 -3.29 0.48 -23.30
N VAL A 27 -2.91 0.14 -22.06
CA VAL A 27 -2.98 1.07 -20.92
C VAL A 27 -2.09 2.29 -21.15
N ASP A 28 -0.86 2.10 -21.63
CA ASP A 28 0.05 3.23 -21.85
C ASP A 28 -0.39 4.10 -23.03
N SER A 29 -0.99 3.49 -24.05
CA SER A 29 -1.63 4.23 -25.16
C SER A 29 -2.83 5.04 -24.65
N ALA A 30 -3.72 4.42 -23.86
CA ALA A 30 -4.85 5.10 -23.24
C ALA A 30 -4.40 6.28 -22.36
N ARG A 31 -3.39 6.07 -21.51
CA ARG A 31 -2.78 7.15 -20.71
C ARG A 31 -2.20 8.25 -21.59
N ALA A 32 -1.49 7.90 -22.66
CA ALA A 32 -0.90 8.86 -23.59
C ALA A 32 -1.98 9.73 -24.26
N THR A 33 -3.14 9.15 -24.63
CA THR A 33 -4.26 9.93 -25.18
C THR A 33 -4.84 10.92 -24.17
N VAL A 34 -5.00 10.50 -22.90
CA VAL A 34 -5.46 11.39 -21.82
C VAL A 34 -4.43 12.51 -21.56
N PHE A 35 -3.14 12.18 -21.50
CA PHE A 35 -2.06 13.17 -21.33
C PHE A 35 -1.97 14.16 -22.49
N SER A 36 -2.09 13.68 -23.73
CA SER A 36 -2.11 14.56 -24.91
C SER A 36 -3.28 15.55 -24.84
N THR A 37 -4.45 15.09 -24.38
CA THR A 37 -5.60 15.96 -24.15
C THR A 37 -5.31 16.97 -23.03
N LEU A 38 -4.74 16.54 -21.91
CA LEU A 38 -4.34 17.42 -20.81
C LEU A 38 -3.32 18.48 -21.23
N GLU A 39 -2.39 18.16 -22.14
CA GLU A 39 -1.44 19.12 -22.71
C GLU A 39 -2.12 20.16 -23.60
N GLN A 40 -3.11 19.74 -24.41
CA GLN A 40 -3.89 20.67 -25.25
C GLN A 40 -4.65 21.70 -24.41
N TYR A 41 -5.19 21.29 -23.25
CA TYR A 41 -5.96 22.15 -22.35
C TYR A 41 -5.13 22.62 -21.13
N ALA A 42 -3.80 22.61 -21.22
CA ALA A 42 -2.93 22.85 -20.08
C ALA A 42 -3.08 24.23 -19.41
N MET A 43 -3.59 25.22 -20.13
CA MET A 43 -3.81 26.59 -19.60
C MET A 43 -5.29 26.87 -19.28
N ASP A 44 -6.18 25.91 -19.51
CA ASP A 44 -7.61 26.04 -19.26
C ASP A 44 -7.96 25.41 -17.89
N PRO A 45 -8.57 26.17 -16.96
CA PRO A 45 -9.06 25.62 -15.69
C PRO A 45 -10.03 24.45 -15.84
N SER A 46 -10.72 24.32 -16.98
CA SER A 46 -11.60 23.17 -17.26
C SER A 46 -10.85 21.82 -17.22
N SER A 47 -9.51 21.83 -17.43
CA SER A 47 -8.65 20.65 -17.35
C SER A 47 -8.55 20.03 -15.94
N ILE A 48 -8.90 20.77 -14.89
CA ILE A 48 -8.87 20.27 -13.50
C ILE A 48 -9.80 19.04 -13.35
N GLY A 49 -10.98 19.08 -13.98
CA GLY A 49 -11.93 17.96 -13.96
C GLY A 49 -11.36 16.70 -14.63
N LEU A 50 -10.60 16.86 -15.71
CA LEU A 50 -9.93 15.75 -16.39
C LEU A 50 -8.78 15.18 -15.54
N TRP A 51 -8.00 16.02 -14.86
CA TRP A 51 -6.98 15.54 -13.91
C TRP A 51 -7.57 14.69 -12.79
N LEU A 52 -8.68 15.15 -12.20
CA LEU A 52 -9.39 14.41 -11.15
C LEU A 52 -9.93 13.08 -11.67
N ALA A 53 -10.63 13.10 -12.80
CA ALA A 53 -11.20 11.90 -13.39
C ALA A 53 -10.12 10.89 -13.84
N PHE A 54 -8.96 11.39 -14.29
CA PHE A 54 -7.82 10.53 -14.63
C PHE A 54 -7.19 9.88 -13.40
N ALA A 55 -7.01 10.64 -12.31
CA ALA A 55 -6.52 10.08 -11.06
C ALA A 55 -7.50 9.02 -10.50
N GLU A 56 -8.81 9.25 -10.62
CA GLU A 56 -9.85 8.29 -10.24
C GLU A 56 -9.76 7.00 -11.08
N LEU A 57 -9.60 7.13 -12.40
CA LEU A 57 -9.40 5.97 -13.28
C LEU A 57 -8.18 5.13 -12.83
N GLU A 58 -7.05 5.76 -12.52
CA GLU A 58 -5.87 5.04 -12.03
C GLU A 58 -6.11 4.39 -10.65
N MET A 59 -6.96 4.99 -9.81
CA MET A 59 -7.38 4.39 -8.53
C MET A 59 -8.27 3.17 -8.75
N GLU A 60 -9.24 3.23 -9.67
CA GLU A 60 -10.10 2.10 -10.06
C GLU A 60 -9.25 0.93 -10.59
N LEU A 61 -8.21 1.23 -11.37
CA LEU A 61 -7.24 0.25 -11.90
C LEU A 61 -6.26 -0.26 -10.83
N ARG A 62 -6.39 0.20 -9.57
CA ARG A 62 -5.46 -0.05 -8.45
C ARG A 62 -4.00 0.34 -8.74
N GLN A 63 -3.77 1.22 -9.70
CA GLN A 63 -2.46 1.76 -10.07
C GLN A 63 -2.09 2.95 -9.19
N PHE A 64 -2.02 2.73 -7.87
CA PHE A 64 -1.91 3.82 -6.91
C PHE A 64 -0.63 4.65 -7.00
N LYS A 65 0.49 4.07 -7.47
CA LYS A 65 1.73 4.83 -7.75
C LYS A 65 1.49 5.81 -8.89
N GLN A 66 0.79 5.39 -9.93
CA GLN A 66 0.44 6.22 -11.07
C GLN A 66 -0.58 7.30 -10.68
N ALA A 67 -1.62 6.96 -9.90
CA ALA A 67 -2.55 7.96 -9.35
C ALA A 67 -1.82 9.05 -8.55
N THR A 68 -0.83 8.67 -7.73
CA THR A 68 0.02 9.62 -7.00
C THR A 68 0.79 10.53 -7.95
N LYS A 69 1.37 9.97 -9.02
CA LYS A 69 2.08 10.74 -10.05
C LYS A 69 1.16 11.74 -10.76
N VAL A 70 -0.06 11.31 -11.11
CA VAL A 70 -1.08 12.16 -11.73
C VAL A 70 -1.46 13.31 -10.79
N PHE A 71 -1.71 13.05 -9.50
CA PHE A 71 -1.98 14.10 -8.52
C PHE A 71 -0.81 15.09 -8.35
N GLU A 72 0.43 14.61 -8.24
CA GLU A 72 1.61 15.47 -8.13
C GLU A 72 1.82 16.34 -9.37
N MET A 73 1.56 15.80 -10.57
CA MET A 73 1.59 16.59 -11.81
C MET A 73 0.46 17.62 -11.84
N ALA A 74 -0.75 17.25 -11.42
CA ALA A 74 -1.92 18.12 -11.42
C ALA A 74 -1.74 19.32 -10.49
N ILE A 75 -1.28 19.11 -9.25
CA ILE A 75 -1.04 20.20 -8.29
C ILE A 75 0.20 21.04 -8.63
N ALA A 76 1.21 20.48 -9.31
CA ALA A 76 2.32 21.28 -9.84
C ALA A 76 1.84 22.24 -10.93
N LYS A 77 0.82 21.84 -11.70
CA LYS A 77 0.23 22.67 -12.76
C LYS A 77 -0.79 23.67 -12.21
N TRP A 78 -1.66 23.23 -11.30
CA TRP A 78 -2.76 24.00 -10.71
C TRP A 78 -2.65 24.07 -9.17
N PRO A 79 -1.60 24.72 -8.63
CA PRO A 79 -1.32 24.70 -7.18
C PRO A 79 -2.39 25.43 -6.34
N ALA A 80 -3.16 26.34 -6.94
CA ALA A 80 -4.23 27.07 -6.28
C ALA A 80 -5.56 26.30 -6.23
N SER A 81 -5.67 25.14 -6.90
CA SER A 81 -6.93 24.39 -6.96
C SER A 81 -7.16 23.57 -5.69
N ILE A 82 -8.04 24.06 -4.82
CA ILE A 82 -8.44 23.36 -3.59
C ILE A 82 -9.05 21.98 -3.86
N GLU A 83 -9.75 21.81 -4.98
CA GLU A 83 -10.42 20.56 -5.32
C GLU A 83 -9.41 19.42 -5.52
N LEU A 84 -8.30 19.70 -6.22
CA LEU A 84 -7.19 18.76 -6.39
C LEU A 84 -6.57 18.38 -5.05
N TRP A 85 -6.29 19.37 -4.20
CA TRP A 85 -5.71 19.12 -2.87
C TRP A 85 -6.63 18.28 -2.00
N LYS A 86 -7.94 18.60 -1.94
CA LYS A 86 -8.92 17.84 -1.15
C LYS A 86 -9.00 16.40 -1.62
N ARG A 87 -9.16 16.15 -2.94
CA ARG A 87 -9.23 14.80 -3.48
C ARG A 87 -7.95 14.01 -3.20
N TYR A 88 -6.79 14.65 -3.32
CA TYR A 88 -5.49 14.00 -3.10
C TYR A 88 -5.24 13.67 -1.61
N VAL A 89 -5.64 14.56 -0.71
CA VAL A 89 -5.60 14.30 0.74
C VAL A 89 -6.55 13.16 1.10
N SER A 90 -7.79 13.18 0.61
CA SER A 90 -8.74 12.07 0.78
C SER A 90 -8.16 10.75 0.27
N PHE A 91 -7.56 10.73 -0.92
CA PHE A 91 -6.87 9.55 -1.45
C PHE A 91 -5.77 9.02 -0.51
N CYS A 92 -5.03 9.90 0.16
CA CYS A 92 -4.02 9.48 1.13
C CYS A 92 -4.65 8.94 2.42
N LEU A 93 -5.76 9.52 2.87
CA LEU A 93 -6.51 9.06 4.05
C LEU A 93 -7.18 7.70 3.81
N ASP A 94 -7.81 7.51 2.64
CA ASP A 94 -8.43 6.24 2.22
C ASP A 94 -7.41 5.08 2.19
N ARG A 95 -6.12 5.41 2.05
CA ARG A 95 -5.00 4.46 2.03
C ARG A 95 -4.24 4.38 3.35
N GLU A 96 -4.76 5.00 4.41
CA GLU A 96 -4.16 5.03 5.74
C GLU A 96 -2.75 5.66 5.75
N LYS A 97 -2.43 6.51 4.77
CA LYS A 97 -1.15 7.23 4.67
C LYS A 97 -1.23 8.56 5.41
N PHE A 98 -1.52 8.52 6.70
CA PHE A 98 -1.77 9.70 7.55
C PHE A 98 -0.60 10.70 7.56
N SER A 99 0.63 10.23 7.62
CA SER A 99 1.83 11.09 7.57
C SER A 99 1.94 11.86 6.25
N ASN A 100 1.56 11.24 5.13
CA ASN A 100 1.57 11.90 3.82
C ASN A 100 0.40 12.87 3.70
N ALA A 101 -0.79 12.51 4.18
CA ALA A 101 -1.95 13.40 4.21
C ALA A 101 -1.63 14.69 5.00
N LYS A 102 -0.98 14.58 6.17
CA LYS A 102 -0.53 15.73 6.97
C LYS A 102 0.46 16.62 6.20
N LYS A 103 1.49 16.03 5.58
CA LYS A 103 2.46 16.78 4.74
C LYS A 103 1.79 17.46 3.56
N LEU A 104 0.84 16.80 2.91
CA LEU A 104 0.09 17.35 1.78
C LEU A 104 -0.77 18.54 2.18
N VAL A 105 -1.48 18.46 3.31
CA VAL A 105 -2.25 19.60 3.83
C VAL A 105 -1.32 20.76 4.14
N MET A 106 -0.21 20.53 4.84
CA MET A 106 0.76 21.60 5.12
C MET A 106 1.26 22.28 3.83
N ARG A 107 1.60 21.50 2.79
CA ARG A 107 2.00 22.04 1.48
C ARG A 107 0.86 22.80 0.78
N ALA A 108 -0.36 22.27 0.82
CA ALA A 108 -1.53 22.89 0.21
C ALA A 108 -1.84 24.26 0.83
N LEU A 109 -1.69 24.35 2.15
CA LEU A 109 -1.96 25.56 2.91
C LEU A 109 -1.03 26.73 2.52
N ASP A 110 0.19 26.46 2.07
CA ASP A 110 1.13 27.49 1.61
C ASP A 110 0.78 28.04 0.21
N LEU A 111 -0.03 27.32 -0.56
CA LEU A 111 -0.32 27.61 -1.97
C LEU A 111 -1.77 28.05 -2.22
N VAL A 112 -2.71 27.64 -1.36
CA VAL A 112 -4.15 27.92 -1.48
C VAL A 112 -4.55 29.15 -0.65
N ALA A 113 -5.62 29.85 -1.06
CA ALA A 113 -6.16 31.00 -0.35
C ALA A 113 -6.60 30.69 1.08
N SER A 114 -6.38 31.65 2.00
CA SER A 114 -6.67 31.49 3.43
C SER A 114 -8.12 31.16 3.77
N SER A 115 -9.07 31.57 2.91
CA SER A 115 -10.50 31.27 3.07
C SER A 115 -10.82 29.77 2.97
N GLU A 116 -9.99 28.99 2.28
CA GLU A 116 -10.26 27.57 2.00
C GLU A 116 -9.46 26.63 2.91
N HIS A 117 -8.57 27.17 3.75
CA HIS A 117 -7.74 26.40 4.68
C HIS A 117 -8.56 25.56 5.65
N GLU A 118 -9.70 26.08 6.11
CA GLU A 118 -10.58 25.36 7.03
C GLU A 118 -11.13 24.07 6.41
N SER A 119 -11.37 24.06 5.10
CA SER A 119 -11.85 22.86 4.40
C SER A 119 -10.79 21.74 4.39
N LEU A 120 -9.50 22.08 4.30
CA LEU A 120 -8.40 21.10 4.37
C LEU A 120 -8.21 20.56 5.79
N TRP A 121 -8.32 21.44 6.79
CA TRP A 121 -8.27 21.02 8.18
C TRP A 121 -9.44 20.09 8.52
N SER A 122 -10.64 20.39 8.01
CA SER A 122 -11.83 19.57 8.26
C SER A 122 -11.64 18.10 7.82
N LEU A 123 -10.87 17.86 6.75
CA LEU A 123 -10.55 16.51 6.28
C LEU A 123 -9.65 15.75 7.26
N LEU A 124 -8.66 16.42 7.86
CA LEU A 124 -7.80 15.80 8.87
C LEU A 124 -8.51 15.61 10.21
N THR A 125 -9.39 16.53 10.60
CA THR A 125 -10.17 16.38 11.84
C THR A 125 -11.24 15.31 11.73
N ALA A 126 -11.81 15.09 10.53
CA ALA A 126 -12.81 14.06 10.29
C ALA A 126 -12.24 12.63 10.42
N CYS A 127 -10.93 12.47 10.30
CA CYS A 127 -10.27 11.18 10.46
C CYS A 127 -9.71 11.04 11.89
N PRO A 128 -10.17 10.04 12.68
CA PRO A 128 -9.73 9.87 14.07
C PRO A 128 -8.21 9.71 14.22
N ALA A 129 -7.56 9.07 13.24
CA ALA A 129 -6.11 8.84 13.24
C ALA A 129 -5.27 10.11 13.06
N THR A 130 -5.83 11.20 12.53
CA THR A 130 -5.13 12.47 12.33
C THR A 130 -5.64 13.60 13.24
N GLN A 131 -6.78 13.43 13.90
CA GLN A 131 -7.45 14.45 14.71
C GLN A 131 -6.55 15.02 15.83
N GLY A 132 -5.85 14.17 16.57
CA GLY A 132 -4.98 14.58 17.68
C GLY A 132 -3.76 15.42 17.26
N ASP A 133 -3.34 15.31 16.01
CA ASP A 133 -2.18 16.04 15.48
C ASP A 133 -2.54 17.42 14.92
N VAL A 134 -3.83 17.70 14.66
CA VAL A 134 -4.27 18.92 13.97
C VAL A 134 -3.92 20.19 14.77
N GLU A 135 -4.10 20.16 16.09
CA GLU A 135 -3.78 21.30 16.96
C GLU A 135 -2.28 21.62 16.96
N SER A 136 -1.45 20.59 17.00
CA SER A 136 0.01 20.71 16.91
C SER A 136 0.44 21.28 15.55
N LEU A 137 -0.12 20.79 14.45
CA LEU A 137 0.16 21.29 13.10
C LEU A 137 -0.29 22.75 12.90
N ARG A 138 -1.46 23.13 13.44
CA ARG A 138 -1.93 24.52 13.45
C ARG A 138 -0.98 25.44 14.23
N GLY A 139 -0.43 24.95 15.35
CA GLY A 139 0.60 25.65 16.13
C GLY A 139 1.92 25.84 15.37
N GLN A 140 2.42 24.78 14.74
CA GLN A 140 3.64 24.81 13.93
C GLN A 140 3.56 25.83 12.78
N ARG A 141 2.38 25.96 12.16
CA ARG A 141 2.20 26.94 11.07
C ARG A 141 2.29 28.39 11.53
N LYS A 142 1.72 28.72 12.70
CA LYS A 142 1.83 30.08 13.28
C LYS A 142 3.28 30.45 13.60
N ALA A 143 4.13 29.45 13.90
CA ALA A 143 5.56 29.65 14.11
C ALA A 143 6.33 29.82 12.78
N ASN A 144 5.95 29.08 11.73
CA ASN A 144 6.64 29.07 10.44
C ASN A 144 6.44 30.35 9.60
N THR A 145 5.40 31.16 9.85
CA THR A 145 5.22 32.48 9.18
C THR A 145 6.31 33.50 9.54
N THR A 146 7.21 33.19 10.48
CA THR A 146 8.26 34.10 10.96
C THR A 146 9.66 33.77 10.42
N THR A 147 9.88 32.61 9.77
CA THR A 147 11.25 32.05 9.62
C THR A 147 11.57 31.48 8.24
N THR A 148 11.09 32.06 7.14
CA THR A 148 11.42 31.57 5.78
C THR A 148 12.39 32.49 5.04
N ALA A 149 13.70 32.23 5.18
CA ALA A 149 14.70 32.62 4.19
C ALA A 149 15.70 31.47 3.96
N SER A 150 15.58 30.88 2.77
CA SER A 150 16.64 30.29 1.93
C SER A 150 16.97 28.79 1.96
N VAL A 151 17.34 28.36 0.74
CA VAL A 151 18.17 27.23 0.26
C VAL A 151 17.51 25.85 -0.03
N PRO A 152 18.08 25.01 -0.95
CA PRO A 152 17.53 24.76 -2.28
C PRO A 152 17.44 23.26 -2.68
N VAL A 153 17.02 23.02 -3.93
CA VAL A 153 16.78 21.74 -4.63
C VAL A 153 18.08 21.01 -5.02
N PRO A 154 18.05 19.67 -5.13
CA PRO A 154 18.86 18.97 -6.14
C PRO A 154 18.07 18.01 -7.05
N ALA A 155 18.48 17.97 -8.33
CA ALA A 155 18.18 16.97 -9.36
C ALA A 155 19.15 15.76 -9.23
N ARG A 156 18.90 14.54 -9.75
CA ARG A 156 19.09 14.14 -11.17
C ARG A 156 18.85 12.62 -11.34
N VAL A 157 18.41 12.23 -12.54
CA VAL A 157 18.11 10.88 -13.06
C VAL A 157 19.35 10.22 -13.69
N SER A 158 19.45 8.88 -13.67
CA SER A 158 20.41 8.08 -14.47
C SER A 158 19.73 6.85 -15.12
N LYS A 159 20.06 6.60 -16.40
CA LYS A 159 19.64 5.51 -17.32
C LYS A 159 20.48 4.24 -17.16
N PHE A 160 19.99 3.06 -17.59
CA PHE A 160 20.80 1.98 -18.22
C PHE A 160 19.96 1.02 -19.11
N ASP A 161 20.64 0.40 -20.08
CA ASP A 161 20.20 -0.23 -21.34
C ASP A 161 19.89 -1.75 -21.32
N ILE A 162 19.48 -2.27 -22.49
CA ILE A 162 18.92 -3.58 -22.86
C ILE A 162 20.02 -4.58 -23.34
N VAL A 163 19.83 -5.91 -23.14
CA VAL A 163 19.83 -7.02 -24.16
C VAL A 163 20.25 -8.44 -23.63
N ALA A 164 19.31 -9.40 -23.79
CA ALA A 164 19.30 -10.85 -24.14
C ALA A 164 20.29 -11.89 -23.54
N LYS A 165 19.86 -13.14 -23.21
CA LYS A 165 19.59 -14.29 -24.13
C LYS A 165 18.81 -15.45 -23.45
N PRO A 166 18.00 -16.30 -24.15
CA PRO A 166 17.13 -17.34 -23.54
C PRO A 166 17.50 -18.81 -23.89
N GLU A 167 17.35 -19.77 -22.96
CA GLU A 167 17.11 -21.24 -23.13
C GLU A 167 16.70 -21.86 -21.75
N PRO A 168 16.26 -23.13 -21.64
CA PRO A 168 15.08 -23.84 -22.18
C PRO A 168 14.03 -24.16 -21.07
N ILE A 169 12.81 -24.59 -21.44
CA ILE A 169 11.63 -24.73 -20.54
C ILE A 169 11.57 -26.13 -19.89
N PRO A 170 11.60 -26.27 -18.54
CA PRO A 170 11.24 -27.50 -17.84
C PRO A 170 9.76 -27.52 -17.40
N GLU A 171 9.25 -28.73 -17.21
CA GLU A 171 7.86 -29.15 -16.93
C GLU A 171 6.97 -28.21 -16.10
N MET A 172 5.74 -27.99 -16.59
CA MET A 172 4.68 -27.26 -15.87
C MET A 172 4.19 -28.05 -14.65
N LYS A 173 4.49 -27.53 -13.46
CA LYS A 173 3.86 -27.92 -12.20
C LYS A 173 2.79 -26.87 -11.86
N TYR A 174 1.54 -27.30 -11.72
CA TYR A 174 0.48 -26.46 -11.17
C TYR A 174 0.75 -26.21 -9.68
N PHE A 175 0.29 -25.08 -9.15
CA PHE A 175 0.32 -24.81 -7.71
C PHE A 175 -0.76 -25.67 -7.04
N GLU A 176 -0.36 -26.74 -6.36
CA GLU A 176 -1.29 -27.60 -5.60
C GLU A 176 -1.58 -27.07 -4.19
N ASP A 177 -0.77 -26.12 -3.69
CA ASP A 177 -0.92 -25.52 -2.37
C ASP A 177 -1.12 -24.01 -2.44
N ILE A 178 -2.23 -23.55 -1.87
CA ILE A 178 -2.43 -22.15 -1.49
C ILE A 178 -1.45 -21.86 -0.35
N PRO A 179 -0.53 -20.90 -0.47
CA PRO A 179 0.44 -20.62 0.59
C PRO A 179 -0.29 -20.06 1.82
N MET A 180 -0.34 -20.89 2.87
CA MET A 180 -0.86 -20.54 4.21
C MET A 180 0.11 -19.66 5.02
N THR A 181 1.22 -19.22 4.40
CA THR A 181 2.26 -18.39 5.01
C THR A 181 2.45 -17.12 4.20
N LEU A 182 2.75 -16.02 4.90
CA LEU A 182 3.17 -14.77 4.29
C LEU A 182 4.35 -15.04 3.33
N PRO A 183 4.47 -14.31 2.21
CA PRO A 183 5.66 -14.39 1.38
C PRO A 183 6.90 -14.07 2.22
N VAL A 184 8.00 -14.79 1.96
CA VAL A 184 9.25 -14.59 2.69
C VAL A 184 9.74 -13.18 2.41
N ILE A 185 9.89 -12.38 3.47
CA ILE A 185 10.41 -11.01 3.41
C ILE A 185 11.87 -11.04 3.86
N PRO A 186 12.83 -11.05 2.92
CA PRO A 186 14.23 -11.30 3.24
C PRO A 186 14.87 -10.18 4.07
N GLU A 187 14.46 -8.93 3.87
CA GLU A 187 15.03 -7.76 4.56
C GLU A 187 14.60 -7.64 6.04
N CYS A 188 13.50 -8.29 6.44
CA CYS A 188 12.96 -8.24 7.80
C CYS A 188 12.23 -9.56 8.10
N LYS A 189 13.01 -10.64 8.22
CA LYS A 189 12.51 -12.01 8.37
C LYS A 189 11.66 -12.22 9.62
N TYR A 190 11.92 -11.46 10.68
CA TYR A 190 11.25 -11.63 11.99
C TYR A 190 10.78 -10.28 12.55
N LEU A 191 9.57 -10.27 13.11
CA LEU A 191 9.05 -9.24 14.00
C LEU A 191 9.18 -9.70 15.46
N LEU A 192 8.93 -8.79 16.42
CA LEU A 192 9.08 -9.11 17.86
C LEU A 192 8.14 -10.22 18.31
N PHE A 193 6.89 -10.22 17.83
CA PHE A 193 5.85 -11.16 18.25
C PHE A 193 5.76 -12.43 17.37
N ASP A 194 6.77 -12.68 16.53
CA ASP A 194 6.85 -13.90 15.72
C ASP A 194 7.29 -15.13 16.57
N PRO A 195 6.98 -16.37 16.17
CA PRO A 195 7.26 -17.59 16.95
C PRO A 195 8.73 -17.77 17.36
N VAL A 196 8.99 -17.88 18.67
CA VAL A 196 10.34 -17.91 19.24
C VAL A 196 10.89 -19.34 19.28
N ASP A 197 12.20 -19.50 19.05
CA ASP A 197 12.88 -20.76 19.34
C ASP A 197 12.90 -21.01 20.87
N PRO A 198 12.37 -22.15 21.35
CA PRO A 198 12.31 -22.45 22.78
C PRO A 198 13.68 -22.46 23.47
N ASN A 199 14.77 -22.72 22.73
CA ASN A 199 16.12 -22.84 23.27
C ASN A 199 16.79 -21.49 23.58
N VAL A 200 16.18 -20.38 23.17
CA VAL A 200 16.74 -19.05 23.43
C VAL A 200 16.63 -18.72 24.92
N ASN A 201 17.76 -18.47 25.56
CA ASN A 201 17.83 -18.11 26.97
C ASN A 201 17.93 -16.60 27.14
N VAL A 202 17.18 -16.05 28.09
CA VAL A 202 17.25 -14.63 28.49
C VAL A 202 18.10 -14.55 29.76
N PRO A 203 19.07 -13.62 29.86
CA PRO A 203 19.91 -13.50 31.05
C PRO A 203 19.10 -13.36 32.35
N ALA A 204 19.50 -14.07 33.40
CA ALA A 204 18.78 -14.06 34.69
C ALA A 204 18.56 -12.66 35.29
N PRO A 205 19.53 -11.71 35.25
CA PRO A 205 19.30 -10.35 35.73
C PRO A 205 18.17 -9.61 34.97
N VAL A 206 18.02 -9.93 33.68
CA VAL A 206 16.99 -9.35 32.82
C VAL A 206 15.61 -9.91 33.17
N LEU A 207 15.51 -11.21 33.44
CA LEU A 207 14.27 -11.83 33.90
C LEU A 207 13.79 -11.25 35.23
N GLN A 208 14.71 -10.97 36.16
CA GLN A 208 14.38 -10.34 37.43
C GLN A 208 13.81 -8.94 37.22
N MET A 209 14.49 -8.10 36.43
CA MET A 209 14.02 -6.75 36.11
C MET A 209 12.67 -6.77 35.38
N LEU A 210 12.46 -7.72 34.48
CA LEU A 210 11.19 -7.91 33.80
C LEU A 210 10.07 -8.28 34.79
N SER A 211 10.32 -9.18 35.74
CA SER A 211 9.34 -9.58 36.75
C SER A 211 8.90 -8.44 37.68
N GLU A 212 9.79 -7.50 37.95
CA GLU A 212 9.50 -6.29 38.72
C GLU A 212 8.63 -5.32 37.91
N LEU A 213 8.97 -5.09 36.64
CA LEU A 213 8.23 -4.20 35.73
C LEU A 213 6.81 -4.70 35.40
N LEU A 214 6.61 -6.01 35.26
CA LEU A 214 5.29 -6.57 34.96
C LEU A 214 4.31 -6.45 36.15
N ARG A 215 4.86 -6.35 37.37
CA ARG A 215 4.05 -6.12 38.58
C ARG A 215 3.31 -4.77 38.57
N ASP A 216 3.75 -3.83 37.73
CA ASP A 216 3.16 -2.49 37.58
C ASP A 216 2.02 -2.42 36.52
N ASN A 217 1.48 -3.56 36.06
CA ASN A 217 0.34 -3.68 35.11
C ASN A 217 0.58 -3.18 33.68
N ASN A 218 1.83 -3.17 33.18
CA ASN A 218 2.15 -2.77 31.79
C ASN A 218 1.87 -3.86 30.74
N GLU A 219 1.36 -5.02 31.15
CA GLU A 219 1.16 -6.21 30.30
C GLU A 219 0.18 -5.96 29.14
N HIS A 220 -0.86 -5.15 29.35
CA HIS A 220 -1.89 -4.89 28.34
C HIS A 220 -1.36 -4.18 27.10
N VAL A 221 -0.39 -3.27 27.24
CA VAL A 221 0.18 -2.51 26.11
C VAL A 221 0.94 -3.45 25.17
N VAL A 222 1.70 -4.39 25.73
CA VAL A 222 2.47 -5.38 24.94
C VAL A 222 1.55 -6.31 24.17
N VAL A 223 0.40 -6.63 24.75
CA VAL A 223 -0.61 -7.51 24.17
C VAL A 223 -1.38 -6.81 23.06
N ASP A 224 -1.76 -5.55 23.25
CA ASP A 224 -2.38 -4.74 22.21
C ASP A 224 -1.44 -4.61 21.00
N MET A 225 -0.13 -4.39 21.23
CA MET A 225 0.88 -4.40 20.17
C MET A 225 0.96 -5.74 19.43
N ALA A 226 0.86 -6.86 20.14
CA ALA A 226 0.85 -8.19 19.54
C ALA A 226 -0.41 -8.42 18.69
N LEU A 227 -1.58 -8.01 19.17
CA LEU A 227 -2.86 -8.10 18.45
C LEU A 227 -2.85 -7.23 17.20
N ASP A 228 -2.33 -6.01 17.29
CA ASP A 228 -2.20 -5.11 16.15
C ASP A 228 -1.27 -5.68 15.08
N GLN A 229 -0.15 -6.29 15.46
CA GLN A 229 0.71 -6.99 14.52
C GLN A 229 -0.04 -8.14 13.82
N ARG A 230 -0.77 -8.97 14.57
CA ARG A 230 -1.55 -10.08 13.98
C ARG A 230 -2.63 -9.59 13.01
N LYS A 231 -3.32 -8.51 13.36
CA LYS A 231 -4.32 -7.89 12.48
C LYS A 231 -3.68 -7.41 11.17
N GLN A 232 -2.49 -6.81 11.24
CA GLN A 232 -1.74 -6.38 10.06
C GLN A 232 -1.23 -7.55 9.21
N ASP A 233 -0.73 -8.62 9.84
CA ASP A 233 -0.29 -9.84 9.16
C ASP A 233 -1.47 -10.47 8.38
N ILE A 234 -2.65 -10.58 9.00
CA ILE A 234 -3.88 -11.09 8.36
C ILE A 234 -4.29 -10.19 7.19
N ALA A 235 -4.30 -8.87 7.37
CA ALA A 235 -4.61 -7.94 6.29
C ALA A 235 -3.63 -8.06 5.11
N THR A 236 -2.35 -8.33 5.41
CA THR A 236 -1.32 -8.54 4.39
C THR A 236 -1.54 -9.84 3.62
N LEU A 237 -1.94 -10.91 4.30
CA LEU A 237 -2.32 -12.19 3.67
C LEU A 237 -3.50 -12.01 2.71
N TYR A 238 -4.55 -11.29 3.10
CA TYR A 238 -5.68 -11.01 2.20
C TYR A 238 -5.25 -10.22 0.95
N ARG A 239 -4.40 -9.20 1.12
CA ARG A 239 -3.88 -8.43 -0.02
C ARG A 239 -3.00 -9.29 -0.94
N TRP A 240 -2.24 -10.22 -0.38
CA TRP A 240 -1.46 -11.19 -1.15
C TRP A 240 -2.38 -12.15 -1.92
N GLN A 241 -3.40 -12.68 -1.25
CA GLN A 241 -4.43 -13.52 -1.87
C GLN A 241 -5.12 -12.80 -3.03
N ASP A 242 -5.50 -11.53 -2.86
CA ASP A 242 -6.10 -10.72 -3.93
C ASP A 242 -5.15 -10.54 -5.12
N LEU A 243 -3.87 -10.28 -4.86
CA LEU A 243 -2.85 -10.15 -5.92
C LEU A 243 -2.73 -11.45 -6.72
N ILE A 244 -2.60 -12.59 -6.04
CA ILE A 244 -2.49 -13.90 -6.69
C ILE A 244 -3.79 -14.24 -7.41
N GLY A 245 -4.95 -14.00 -6.81
CA GLY A 245 -6.25 -14.22 -7.44
C GLY A 245 -6.44 -13.42 -8.72
N MET A 246 -5.99 -12.16 -8.74
CA MET A 246 -5.98 -11.32 -9.94
C MET A 246 -5.06 -11.89 -11.02
N GLN A 247 -3.84 -12.31 -10.67
CA GLN A 247 -2.90 -12.90 -11.61
C GLN A 247 -3.42 -14.23 -12.17
N MET A 248 -4.02 -15.08 -11.34
CA MET A 248 -4.64 -16.34 -11.77
C MET A 248 -5.77 -16.10 -12.77
N LYS A 249 -6.65 -15.14 -12.48
CA LYS A 249 -7.73 -14.76 -13.41
C LYS A 249 -7.18 -14.28 -14.74
N GLU A 250 -6.22 -13.35 -14.71
CA GLU A 250 -5.63 -12.82 -15.94
C GLU A 250 -4.88 -13.89 -16.75
N GLY A 251 -4.17 -14.80 -16.07
CA GLY A 251 -3.51 -15.94 -16.69
C GLY A 251 -4.50 -16.91 -17.33
N SER A 252 -5.63 -17.18 -16.67
CA SER A 252 -6.74 -17.97 -17.22
C SER A 252 -7.34 -17.31 -18.47
N ASP A 253 -7.61 -16.02 -18.42
CA ASP A 253 -8.15 -15.25 -19.54
C ASP A 253 -7.17 -15.20 -20.73
N LEU A 254 -5.85 -15.14 -20.45
CA LEU A 254 -4.80 -15.26 -21.46
C LEU A 254 -4.80 -16.65 -22.11
N CYS A 255 -4.86 -17.71 -21.29
CA CYS A 255 -4.90 -19.08 -21.75
C CYS A 255 -6.15 -19.35 -22.62
N GLN A 256 -7.33 -18.92 -22.17
CA GLN A 256 -8.58 -19.08 -22.91
C GLN A 256 -8.50 -18.41 -24.28
N ARG A 257 -7.91 -17.21 -24.37
CA ARG A 257 -7.74 -16.51 -25.65
C ARG A 257 -6.85 -17.28 -26.61
N HIS A 258 -5.71 -17.81 -26.15
CA HIS A 258 -4.80 -18.60 -26.97
C HIS A 258 -5.45 -19.87 -27.54
N HIS A 259 -6.38 -20.48 -26.80
CA HIS A 259 -7.10 -21.71 -27.22
C HIS A 259 -8.42 -21.42 -27.97
N SER A 260 -9.00 -20.23 -27.81
CA SER A 260 -10.25 -19.84 -28.49
C SER A 260 -10.09 -19.55 -29.98
N THR A 261 -8.87 -19.33 -30.44
CA THR A 261 -8.52 -19.25 -31.87
C THR A 261 -8.12 -20.65 -32.35
N PRO A 262 -8.98 -21.37 -33.09
CA PRO A 262 -8.63 -22.68 -33.63
C PRO A 262 -7.45 -22.54 -34.59
N ASP A 263 -6.58 -23.54 -34.61
CA ASP A 263 -5.57 -23.66 -35.66
C ASP A 263 -6.28 -23.97 -36.98
N ASP A 264 -6.51 -22.90 -37.74
CA ASP A 264 -7.03 -22.98 -39.09
C ASP A 264 -5.92 -23.57 -39.98
N GLU A 265 -6.00 -24.89 -40.23
CA GLU A 265 -5.04 -25.64 -41.06
C GLU A 265 -4.92 -25.08 -42.49
N SER A 266 -5.84 -24.18 -42.89
CA SER A 266 -5.82 -23.47 -44.17
C SER A 266 -4.81 -22.31 -44.23
N LYS A 267 -4.25 -21.86 -43.10
CA LYS A 267 -3.33 -20.71 -43.04
C LYS A 267 -1.89 -21.11 -43.36
N ALA A 268 -1.17 -20.21 -44.03
CA ALA A 268 0.21 -20.45 -44.43
C ALA A 268 1.09 -20.76 -43.19
N PRO A 269 2.06 -21.71 -43.27
CA PRO A 269 2.92 -22.09 -42.14
C PRO A 269 3.62 -20.92 -41.44
N ARG A 270 3.90 -19.83 -42.17
CA ARG A 270 4.49 -18.60 -41.61
C ARG A 270 3.56 -17.88 -40.63
N GLU A 271 2.26 -17.81 -40.93
CA GLU A 271 1.27 -17.12 -40.08
C GLU A 271 1.02 -17.88 -38.76
N LEU A 272 1.12 -19.21 -38.79
CA LEU A 272 1.06 -20.06 -37.60
C LEU A 272 2.28 -19.82 -36.68
N ILE A 273 3.49 -19.75 -37.26
CA ILE A 273 4.73 -19.47 -36.52
C ILE A 273 4.69 -18.07 -35.90
N GLU A 274 4.25 -17.05 -36.64
CA GLU A 274 4.11 -15.68 -36.12
C GLU A 274 3.13 -15.62 -34.94
N ARG A 275 2.00 -16.34 -35.04
CA ARG A 275 1.01 -16.42 -33.95
C ARG A 275 1.55 -17.13 -32.71
N GLN A 276 2.21 -18.28 -32.87
CA GLN A 276 2.82 -19.00 -31.75
C GLN A 276 3.91 -18.17 -31.07
N THR A 277 4.68 -17.42 -31.87
CA THR A 277 5.70 -16.48 -31.35
C THR A 277 5.05 -15.37 -30.53
N LEU A 278 3.94 -14.79 -31.01
CA LEU A 278 3.17 -13.80 -30.28
C LEU A 278 2.60 -14.35 -28.96
N HIS A 279 2.01 -15.55 -28.97
CA HIS A 279 1.50 -16.21 -27.76
C HIS A 279 2.63 -16.46 -26.74
N LEU A 280 3.82 -16.85 -27.19
CA LEU A 280 4.99 -17.01 -26.32
C LEU A 280 5.44 -15.67 -25.73
N GLN A 281 5.51 -14.60 -26.52
CA GLN A 281 5.84 -13.26 -26.02
C GLN A 281 4.85 -12.79 -24.94
N GLN A 282 3.55 -12.97 -25.18
CA GLN A 282 2.50 -12.60 -24.22
C GLN A 282 2.61 -13.37 -22.89
N ARG A 283 2.92 -14.67 -22.93
CA ARG A 283 3.13 -15.48 -21.71
C ARG A 283 4.38 -15.04 -20.93
N ASN A 284 5.46 -14.74 -21.64
CA ASN A 284 6.70 -14.26 -21.03
C ASN A 284 6.50 -12.90 -20.36
N GLU A 285 5.82 -11.97 -21.03
CA GLU A 285 5.49 -10.66 -20.49
C GLU A 285 4.57 -10.76 -19.28
N PHE A 286 3.51 -11.58 -19.36
CA PHE A 286 2.61 -11.85 -18.24
C PHE A 286 3.39 -12.38 -17.02
N THR A 287 4.24 -13.39 -17.23
CA THR A 287 5.06 -13.98 -16.16
C THR A 287 5.98 -12.92 -15.55
N SER A 288 6.67 -12.14 -16.38
CA SER A 288 7.57 -11.07 -15.93
C SER A 288 6.83 -10.03 -15.08
N ARG A 289 5.66 -9.57 -15.52
CA ARG A 289 4.84 -8.61 -14.77
C ARG A 289 4.32 -9.19 -13.46
N CYS A 290 3.91 -10.46 -13.45
CA CYS A 290 3.49 -11.13 -12.23
C CYS A 290 4.63 -11.19 -11.20
N THR A 291 5.81 -11.62 -11.62
CA THR A 291 7.02 -11.66 -10.78
C THR A 291 7.39 -10.27 -10.26
N MET A 292 7.38 -9.24 -11.13
CA MET A 292 7.67 -7.86 -10.71
C MET A 292 6.65 -7.35 -9.70
N ALA A 293 5.36 -7.61 -9.88
CA ALA A 293 4.31 -7.19 -8.95
C ALA A 293 4.44 -7.89 -7.60
N GLN A 294 4.75 -9.20 -7.60
CA GLN A 294 5.03 -9.97 -6.40
C GLN A 294 6.26 -9.44 -5.67
N GLN A 295 7.36 -9.17 -6.39
CA GLN A 295 8.57 -8.60 -5.79
C GLN A 295 8.30 -7.22 -5.19
N GLN A 296 7.59 -6.34 -5.91
CA GLN A 296 7.22 -5.03 -5.37
C GLN A 296 6.34 -5.13 -4.12
N PHE A 297 5.45 -6.12 -4.05
CA PHE A 297 4.68 -6.39 -2.84
C PHE A 297 5.60 -6.77 -1.68
N ILE A 298 6.54 -7.69 -1.91
CA ILE A 298 7.53 -8.13 -0.91
C ILE A 298 8.37 -6.94 -0.41
N ASP A 299 8.90 -6.12 -1.31
CA ASP A 299 9.74 -4.96 -0.96
C ASP A 299 8.96 -3.94 -0.12
N VAL A 300 7.71 -3.65 -0.50
CA VAL A 300 6.84 -2.73 0.25
C VAL A 300 6.50 -3.28 1.62
N GLN A 301 6.21 -4.59 1.73
CA GLN A 301 5.97 -5.21 3.02
C GLN A 301 7.24 -5.28 3.86
N GLY A 302 8.42 -5.47 3.26
CA GLY A 302 9.71 -5.41 3.95
C GLY A 302 9.98 -4.07 4.62
N MET A 303 9.81 -2.98 3.88
CA MET A 303 9.92 -1.63 4.44
C MET A 303 8.90 -1.39 5.56
N THR A 304 7.66 -1.86 5.37
CA THR A 304 6.59 -1.72 6.36
C THR A 304 6.91 -2.49 7.64
N ARG A 305 7.33 -3.76 7.53
CA ARG A 305 7.76 -4.60 8.66
C ARG A 305 8.92 -3.98 9.42
N LYS A 306 9.92 -3.44 8.73
CA LYS A 306 11.04 -2.73 9.36
C LYS A 306 10.57 -1.51 10.16
N SER A 307 9.64 -0.72 9.60
CA SER A 307 9.06 0.42 10.32
C SER A 307 8.26 0.01 11.56
N ILE A 308 7.50 -1.10 11.47
CA ILE A 308 6.73 -1.64 12.59
C ILE A 308 7.68 -2.13 13.70
N LEU A 309 8.70 -2.90 13.34
CA LEU A 309 9.70 -3.39 14.29
C LEU A 309 10.34 -2.24 15.08
N LEU A 310 10.76 -1.17 14.38
CA LEU A 310 11.32 0.02 15.02
C LEU A 310 10.34 0.72 15.96
N ALA A 311 9.06 0.81 15.58
CA ALA A 311 8.02 1.40 16.41
C ALA A 311 7.78 0.55 17.66
N GLN A 312 7.73 -0.77 17.52
CA GLN A 312 7.55 -1.69 18.63
C GLN A 312 8.73 -1.62 19.61
N GLN A 313 9.98 -1.63 19.12
CA GLN A 313 11.17 -1.50 19.95
C GLN A 313 11.16 -0.18 20.75
N ARG A 314 10.78 0.94 20.13
CA ARG A 314 10.64 2.23 20.83
C ARG A 314 9.55 2.20 21.90
N ALA A 315 8.38 1.68 21.59
CA ALA A 315 7.29 1.58 22.57
C ALA A 315 7.70 0.74 23.79
N LEU A 316 8.41 -0.37 23.57
CA LEU A 316 8.88 -1.23 24.66
C LEU A 316 10.03 -0.57 25.45
N GLN A 317 10.88 0.24 24.82
CA GLN A 317 11.87 1.09 25.53
C GLN A 317 11.20 2.15 26.40
N ASP A 318 10.13 2.78 25.92
CA ASP A 318 9.38 3.79 26.69
C ASP A 318 8.72 3.16 27.93
N LEU A 319 8.29 1.89 27.82
CA LEU A 319 7.83 1.07 28.94
C LEU A 319 8.97 0.56 29.84
N ARG A 320 10.23 0.94 29.55
CA ARG A 320 11.45 0.53 30.25
C ARG A 320 11.68 -0.98 30.26
N ILE A 321 11.17 -1.71 29.26
CA ILE A 321 11.39 -3.15 29.14
C ILE A 321 12.88 -3.40 28.81
N PRO A 322 13.55 -4.34 29.50
CA PRO A 322 14.97 -4.61 29.31
C PRO A 322 15.32 -4.96 27.85
N LEU A 323 16.55 -4.63 27.42
CA LEU A 323 17.13 -5.08 26.14
C LEU A 323 16.33 -4.75 24.86
N MET A 324 15.44 -3.75 24.88
CA MET A 324 14.59 -3.40 23.73
C MET A 324 15.21 -2.42 22.72
N LEU A 325 16.54 -2.41 22.59
CA LEU A 325 17.26 -1.51 21.69
C LEU A 325 17.14 -1.93 20.21
N VAL A 326 17.15 -0.95 19.30
CA VAL A 326 17.23 -1.23 17.86
C VAL A 326 18.58 -1.88 17.57
N THR A 327 18.55 -3.09 17.03
CA THR A 327 19.73 -3.93 16.82
C THR A 327 19.59 -4.74 15.54
N GLU A 328 20.73 -5.08 14.94
CA GLU A 328 20.84 -6.03 13.81
C GLU A 328 21.42 -7.39 14.26
N ASP A 329 21.82 -7.51 15.53
CA ASP A 329 22.40 -8.74 16.09
C ASP A 329 21.32 -9.84 16.23
N PRO A 330 21.46 -10.98 15.51
CA PRO A 330 20.49 -12.07 15.55
C PRO A 330 20.26 -12.65 16.94
N GLU A 331 21.29 -12.71 17.79
CA GLU A 331 21.19 -13.27 19.14
C GLU A 331 20.36 -12.34 20.05
N MET A 332 20.65 -11.03 20.02
CA MET A 332 19.87 -10.04 20.73
C MET A 332 18.41 -10.00 20.24
N ILE A 333 18.16 -10.11 18.95
CA ILE A 333 16.79 -10.18 18.38
C ILE A 333 16.06 -11.42 18.93
N ALA A 334 16.73 -12.58 18.99
CA ALA A 334 16.15 -13.78 19.54
C ALA A 334 15.75 -13.60 21.02
N GLN A 335 16.63 -12.98 21.82
CA GLN A 335 16.36 -12.67 23.22
C GLN A 335 15.20 -11.66 23.38
N GLN A 336 15.14 -10.61 22.54
CA GLN A 336 14.02 -9.66 22.50
C GLN A 336 12.68 -10.35 22.28
N ARG A 337 12.63 -11.25 21.31
CA ARG A 337 11.43 -12.04 20.99
C ARG A 337 11.05 -12.96 22.15
N LYS A 338 12.04 -13.64 22.75
CA LYS A 338 11.81 -14.49 23.94
C LYS A 338 11.22 -13.70 25.10
N MET A 339 11.70 -12.48 25.36
CA MET A 339 11.10 -11.61 26.38
C MET A 339 9.66 -11.27 26.05
N THR A 340 9.34 -10.85 24.82
CA THR A 340 7.93 -10.58 24.46
C THR A 340 7.03 -11.80 24.62
N ALA A 341 7.52 -13.00 24.28
CA ALA A 341 6.77 -14.25 24.50
C ALA A 341 6.52 -14.54 25.99
N LEU A 342 7.51 -14.31 26.85
CA LEU A 342 7.36 -14.45 28.30
C LEU A 342 6.35 -13.44 28.87
N ILE A 343 6.33 -12.21 28.38
CA ILE A 343 5.34 -11.19 28.78
C ILE A 343 3.92 -11.64 28.39
N MET A 344 3.76 -12.16 27.16
CA MET A 344 2.47 -12.69 26.71
C MET A 344 2.02 -13.88 27.56
N GLU A 345 2.93 -14.79 27.91
CA GLU A 345 2.62 -15.93 28.78
C GLU A 345 2.20 -15.47 30.18
N ALA A 346 2.93 -14.51 30.77
CA ALA A 346 2.58 -13.91 32.06
C ALA A 346 1.17 -13.29 32.03
N GLU A 347 0.83 -12.52 30.98
CA GLU A 347 -0.49 -11.93 30.85
C GLU A 347 -1.58 -13.00 30.72
N THR A 348 -1.35 -14.08 29.96
CA THR A 348 -2.34 -15.16 29.83
C THR A 348 -2.62 -15.82 31.17
N VAL A 349 -1.59 -16.06 31.98
CA VAL A 349 -1.73 -16.60 33.34
C VAL A 349 -2.49 -15.62 34.23
N TRP A 350 -2.16 -14.33 34.18
CA TRP A 350 -2.85 -13.28 34.94
C TRP A 350 -4.33 -13.18 34.58
N ARG A 351 -4.69 -13.22 33.29
CA ARG A 351 -6.09 -13.18 32.81
C ARG A 351 -6.90 -14.40 33.22
N VAL A 352 -6.28 -15.58 33.28
CA VAL A 352 -6.93 -16.80 33.81
C VAL A 352 -7.25 -16.65 35.29
N GLN A 353 -6.35 -16.00 36.05
CA GLN A 353 -6.54 -15.73 37.48
C GLN A 353 -7.52 -14.57 37.74
N ASN A 354 -7.61 -13.62 36.80
CA ASN A 354 -8.45 -12.42 36.89
C ASN A 354 -9.35 -12.28 35.65
N PRO A 355 -10.40 -13.12 35.52
CA PRO A 355 -11.30 -13.06 34.38
C PRO A 355 -12.06 -11.72 34.35
N ARG A 356 -12.13 -11.08 33.17
CA ARG A 356 -12.94 -9.87 32.99
C ARG A 356 -14.41 -10.18 33.30
N PRO A 357 -15.16 -9.26 33.94
CA PRO A 357 -16.61 -9.37 33.98
C PRO A 357 -17.15 -9.44 32.55
N VAL A 358 -18.05 -10.39 32.30
CA VAL A 358 -18.65 -10.62 30.97
C VAL A 358 -19.34 -9.33 30.53
N GLU A 359 -18.79 -8.65 29.52
CA GLU A 359 -19.54 -7.60 28.82
C GLU A 359 -20.74 -8.28 28.16
N VAL A 360 -21.93 -7.94 28.62
CA VAL A 360 -23.18 -8.35 27.97
C VAL A 360 -23.12 -7.81 26.54
N PRO A 361 -23.15 -8.67 25.51
CA PRO A 361 -23.09 -8.21 24.13
C PRO A 361 -24.24 -7.24 23.90
N LYS A 362 -23.93 -6.00 23.50
CA LYS A 362 -24.97 -5.14 22.92
C LYS A 362 -25.54 -5.88 21.72
N PRO A 363 -26.87 -5.98 21.58
CA PRO A 363 -27.50 -6.71 20.50
C PRO A 363 -26.94 -6.19 19.17
N ALA A 364 -26.49 -7.12 18.33
CA ALA A 364 -25.97 -6.80 17.01
C ALA A 364 -27.03 -6.01 16.23
N PRO A 365 -26.67 -4.90 15.56
CA PRO A 365 -27.58 -4.33 14.56
C PRO A 365 -27.89 -5.40 13.52
N ALA A 366 -29.18 -5.56 13.21
CA ALA A 366 -29.71 -6.60 12.35
C ALA A 366 -28.86 -6.78 11.09
N SER A 367 -28.42 -8.02 10.86
CA SER A 367 -27.71 -8.45 9.66
C SER A 367 -28.52 -8.07 8.42
N TYR A 368 -27.91 -7.30 7.52
CA TYR A 368 -28.40 -7.25 6.14
C TYR A 368 -28.04 -8.58 5.48
N ASP A 369 -29.03 -9.48 5.42
CA ASP A 369 -29.04 -10.59 4.47
C ASP A 369 -28.88 -10.00 3.06
N ARG A 370 -27.73 -10.25 2.44
CA ARG A 370 -27.56 -9.93 1.03
C ARG A 370 -26.95 -11.08 0.24
N TYR A 371 -27.45 -12.29 0.49
CA TYR A 371 -27.45 -13.41 -0.45
C TYR A 371 -28.63 -14.33 -0.17
N SER A 372 -29.83 -13.93 -0.60
CA SER A 372 -30.94 -14.84 -0.83
C SER A 372 -31.68 -14.41 -2.10
N SER A 373 -31.53 -15.24 -3.13
CA SER A 373 -32.51 -15.52 -4.19
C SER A 373 -33.18 -14.33 -4.91
N ARG A 374 -32.67 -13.98 -6.09
CA ARG A 374 -33.35 -14.24 -7.39
C ARG A 374 -32.49 -13.82 -8.58
#